data_AF-A0A9X8VKE5-F1
#
_entry.id   AF-A0A9X8VKE5-F1
#
_cell.length_a   1.000
_cell.length_b   1.000
_cell.length_c   1.000
_cell.angle_alpha   90.00
_cell.angle_beta   90.00
_cell.angle_gamma   90.00
#
_symmetry.space_group_name_H-M   'P 1'
#
loop_
_entity.id
_entity.type
_entity.pdbx_description
1 polymer ?
#
loop_
_entity_poly.entity_id
_entity_poly.type
_entity_poly.pdbx_seq_one_letter_code
_entity_poly.pdbx_strand_id
1 'polypeptide(L)'
;SVARIVTFDGDLQEAVPGEAITLVLKDEVDISRGDLLVDAGENLQAAQSARVDVVWMAEQPLVPGQSYDIKIAGKKTRARVESIRHQVEINTLAQHPADTLPLNGIGLVELTFDEPLVLDSYQSNHDTGGLIFIDRMSNVTVGAGLVRETLQAASAARGEFSAFELELNALVRKHFPHWGARDLLGGR
;
A
#
# COMPACT_ATOMS: atom_id res chain seq x y z
N SER A 1 2.35 -3.98 -25.70
CA SER A 1 2.55 -2.52 -25.92
C SER A 1 1.24 -1.84 -26.30
N VAL A 2 1.15 -0.49 -26.29
CA VAL A 2 -0.05 0.23 -26.75
C VAL A 2 -0.20 0.12 -28.27
N ALA A 3 -1.43 -0.12 -28.74
CA ALA A 3 -1.81 -0.17 -30.14
C ALA A 3 -2.46 1.14 -30.61
N ARG A 4 -3.42 1.65 -29.83
CA ARG A 4 -4.19 2.87 -30.13
C ARG A 4 -4.58 3.60 -28.85
N ILE A 5 -4.70 4.91 -28.94
CA ILE A 5 -5.32 5.78 -27.93
C ILE A 5 -6.63 6.28 -28.51
N VAL A 6 -7.75 6.01 -27.87
CA VAL A 6 -9.09 6.28 -28.39
C VAL A 6 -9.82 7.24 -27.45
N THR A 7 -10.45 8.27 -28.01
CA THR A 7 -11.38 9.17 -27.32
C THR A 7 -12.72 9.19 -28.05
N PHE A 8 -13.66 9.99 -27.56
CA PHE A 8 -14.95 10.19 -28.23
C PHE A 8 -14.81 10.77 -29.64
N ASP A 9 -13.85 11.69 -29.83
CA ASP A 9 -13.64 12.41 -31.09
C ASP A 9 -12.79 11.64 -32.11
N GLY A 10 -12.24 10.48 -31.72
CA GLY A 10 -11.46 9.60 -32.58
C GLY A 10 -10.16 9.13 -31.94
N ASP A 11 -9.21 8.72 -32.78
CA ASP A 11 -7.92 8.21 -32.34
C ASP A 11 -6.90 9.35 -32.16
N LEU A 12 -6.11 9.25 -31.10
CA LEU A 12 -5.01 10.16 -30.82
C LEU A 12 -3.64 9.49 -31.04
N GLN A 13 -2.65 10.29 -31.42
CA GLN A 13 -1.26 9.84 -31.49
C GLN A 13 -0.57 9.87 -30.13
N GLU A 14 -0.95 10.83 -29.28
CA GLU A 14 -0.47 11.03 -27.93
C GLU A 14 -1.61 11.51 -27.03
N ALA A 15 -1.45 11.34 -25.72
CA ALA A 15 -2.37 11.85 -24.72
C ALA A 15 -1.59 12.48 -23.58
N VAL A 16 -2.19 13.46 -22.91
CA VAL A 16 -1.56 14.24 -21.84
C VAL A 16 -2.31 14.09 -20.51
N PRO A 17 -1.69 14.43 -19.36
CA PRO A 17 -2.36 14.34 -18.06
C PRO A 17 -3.70 15.09 -18.03
N GLY A 18 -4.73 14.44 -17.47
CA GLY A 18 -6.08 14.99 -17.36
C GLY A 18 -7.05 14.58 -18.47
N GLU A 19 -6.57 13.94 -19.54
CA GLU A 19 -7.44 13.47 -20.62
C GLU A 19 -8.10 12.12 -20.28
N ALA A 20 -9.41 12.04 -20.54
CA ALA A 20 -10.15 10.79 -20.43
C ALA A 20 -9.99 9.98 -21.73
N ILE A 21 -9.15 8.95 -21.69
CA ILE A 21 -8.80 8.12 -22.84
C ILE A 21 -9.18 6.65 -22.64
N THR A 22 -9.24 5.91 -23.73
CA THR A 22 -9.26 4.43 -23.75
C THR A 22 -8.03 3.92 -24.47
N LEU A 23 -7.27 3.03 -23.84
CA LEU A 23 -6.11 2.40 -24.43
C LEU A 23 -6.48 1.05 -25.05
N VAL A 24 -6.09 0.83 -26.29
CA VAL A 24 -6.13 -0.49 -26.92
C VAL A 24 -4.72 -1.06 -26.88
N LEU A 25 -4.55 -2.26 -26.32
CA LEU A 25 -3.27 -2.96 -26.26
C LEU A 25 -3.11 -3.89 -27.47
N LYS A 26 -1.86 -4.13 -27.89
CA LYS A 26 -1.57 -5.07 -29.00
C LYS A 26 -1.82 -6.53 -28.62
N ASP A 27 -1.57 -6.84 -27.36
CA ASP A 27 -1.59 -8.19 -26.81
C ASP A 27 -2.75 -8.30 -25.82
N GLU A 28 -3.33 -9.49 -25.71
CA GLU A 28 -4.26 -9.79 -24.63
C GLU A 28 -3.48 -9.89 -23.32
N VAL A 29 -3.66 -8.89 -22.46
CA VAL A 29 -3.07 -8.83 -21.13
C VAL A 29 -4.21 -8.90 -20.11
N ASP A 30 -4.02 -9.66 -19.04
CA ASP A 30 -4.95 -9.66 -17.91
C ASP A 30 -4.77 -8.36 -17.12
N ILE A 31 -5.73 -7.45 -17.24
CA ILE A 31 -5.75 -6.13 -16.58
C ILE A 31 -7.13 -5.89 -15.99
N SER A 32 -7.14 -5.44 -14.74
CA SER A 32 -8.34 -5.18 -13.95
C SER A 32 -8.47 -3.71 -13.57
N ARG A 33 -9.66 -3.31 -13.13
CA ARG A 33 -9.90 -1.95 -12.63
C ARG A 33 -9.03 -1.69 -11.39
N GLY A 34 -8.24 -0.62 -11.46
CA GLY A 34 -7.32 -0.22 -10.39
C GLY A 34 -5.87 -0.59 -10.67
N ASP A 35 -5.59 -1.35 -11.72
CA ASP A 35 -4.23 -1.59 -12.18
C ASP A 35 -3.65 -0.32 -12.82
N LEU A 36 -2.36 -0.10 -12.60
CA LEU A 36 -1.61 1.01 -13.19
C LEU A 36 -0.86 0.51 -14.42
N LEU A 37 -1.08 1.17 -15.55
CA LEU A 37 -0.28 0.97 -16.76
C LEU A 37 0.87 1.97 -16.75
N VAL A 38 2.10 1.45 -16.78
CA VAL A 38 3.32 2.25 -16.66
C VAL A 38 4.28 1.93 -17.80
N ASP A 39 5.25 2.82 -18.03
CA ASP A 39 6.30 2.56 -19.02
C ASP A 39 7.15 1.34 -18.60
N ALA A 40 7.56 0.53 -19.59
CA ALA A 40 8.29 -0.71 -19.31
C ALA A 40 9.71 -0.48 -18.76
N GLY A 41 10.27 0.72 -18.92
CA GLY A 41 11.54 1.13 -18.34
C GLY A 41 11.44 1.57 -16.88
N GLU A 42 10.22 1.85 -16.39
CA GLU A 42 9.99 2.27 -15.02
C GLU A 42 9.96 1.06 -14.07
N ASN A 43 10.61 1.22 -12.92
CA ASN A 43 10.60 0.19 -11.88
C ASN A 43 9.87 0.71 -10.65
N LEU A 44 8.61 0.31 -10.50
CA LEU A 44 7.77 0.70 -9.38
C LEU A 44 7.80 -0.37 -8.28
N GLN A 45 8.18 0.04 -7.08
CA GLN A 45 8.18 -0.85 -5.93
C GLN A 45 6.79 -0.90 -5.30
N ALA A 46 6.19 -2.09 -5.31
CA ALA A 46 4.97 -2.32 -4.55
C ALA A 46 5.29 -2.31 -3.05
N ALA A 47 4.50 -1.56 -2.28
CA ALA A 47 4.61 -1.45 -0.85
C ALA A 47 3.39 -2.06 -0.17
N GLN A 48 3.62 -2.80 0.91
CA GLN A 48 2.54 -3.35 1.74
C GLN A 48 2.28 -2.49 2.98
N SER A 49 3.11 -1.49 3.23
CA SER A 49 2.90 -0.53 4.32
C SER A 49 3.31 0.88 3.86
N ALA A 50 2.71 1.89 4.48
CA ALA A 50 3.04 3.29 4.21
C ALA A 50 2.78 4.17 5.46
N ARG A 51 3.48 5.29 5.51
CA ARG A 51 3.13 6.40 6.41
C ARG A 51 2.26 7.38 5.65
N VAL A 52 1.14 7.74 6.25
CA VAL A 52 0.09 8.54 5.64
C VAL A 52 -0.30 9.66 6.58
N ASP A 53 -0.29 10.89 6.10
CA ASP A 53 -0.90 12.01 6.80
C ASP A 53 -2.42 11.91 6.67
N VAL A 54 -3.11 11.74 7.79
CA VAL A 54 -4.54 11.47 7.83
C VAL A 54 -5.29 12.68 8.39
N VAL A 55 -6.38 13.05 7.74
CA VAL A 55 -7.43 13.93 8.27
C VAL A 55 -8.63 13.06 8.60
N TRP A 56 -8.96 12.95 9.88
CA TRP A 56 -10.07 12.11 10.34
C TRP A 56 -11.39 12.88 10.38
N MET A 57 -12.46 12.27 9.88
CA MET A 57 -13.74 12.93 9.64
C MET A 57 -14.93 12.24 10.33
N ALA A 58 -14.72 11.10 10.99
CA ALA A 58 -15.78 10.39 11.71
C ALA A 58 -15.81 10.71 13.20
N GLU A 59 -17.00 10.63 13.80
CA GLU A 59 -17.19 10.80 15.25
C GLU A 59 -16.49 9.71 16.05
N GLN A 60 -16.55 8.45 15.57
CA GLN A 60 -15.79 7.35 16.16
C GLN A 60 -14.30 7.58 15.87
N PRO A 61 -13.44 7.67 16.91
CA PRO A 61 -12.02 7.91 16.71
C PRO A 61 -11.35 6.82 15.88
N LEU A 62 -10.38 7.20 15.07
CA LEU A 62 -9.45 6.28 14.44
C LEU A 62 -8.52 5.72 15.52
N VAL A 63 -8.42 4.39 15.60
CA VAL A 63 -7.58 3.71 16.59
C VAL A 63 -6.76 2.61 15.91
N PRO A 64 -5.54 2.33 16.40
CA PRO A 64 -4.75 1.19 15.97
C PRO A 64 -5.50 -0.14 16.07
N GLY A 65 -5.23 -1.04 15.14
CA GLY A 65 -5.82 -2.37 15.02
C GLY A 65 -7.14 -2.44 14.24
N GLN A 66 -7.79 -1.31 13.97
CA GLN A 66 -8.97 -1.26 13.10
C GLN A 66 -8.60 -1.38 11.62
N SER A 67 -9.52 -1.91 10.83
CA SER A 67 -9.37 -2.05 9.38
C SER A 67 -10.49 -1.35 8.65
N TYR A 68 -10.13 -0.61 7.61
CA TYR A 68 -11.02 0.16 6.76
C TYR A 68 -10.85 -0.28 5.32
N ASP A 69 -11.92 -0.16 4.53
CA ASP A 69 -11.73 -0.18 3.09
C ASP A 69 -11.09 1.16 2.71
N ILE A 70 -10.12 1.13 1.81
CA ILE A 70 -9.48 2.32 1.28
C ILE A 70 -9.64 2.37 -0.22
N LYS A 71 -9.64 3.58 -0.76
CA LYS A 71 -9.61 3.80 -2.20
C LYS A 71 -8.46 4.74 -2.55
N ILE A 72 -7.59 4.28 -3.45
CA ILE A 72 -6.45 5.01 -4.00
C ILE A 72 -6.60 5.02 -5.51
N ALA A 73 -6.64 6.20 -6.12
CA ALA A 73 -6.99 6.35 -7.54
C ALA A 73 -8.23 5.51 -7.94
N GLY A 74 -8.04 4.55 -8.84
CA GLY A 74 -9.07 3.60 -9.29
C GLY A 74 -9.17 2.31 -8.47
N LYS A 75 -8.23 2.03 -7.56
CA LYS A 75 -8.14 0.77 -6.81
C LYS A 75 -8.82 0.88 -5.45
N LYS A 76 -9.60 -0.15 -5.10
CA LYS A 76 -10.16 -0.34 -3.76
C LYS A 76 -9.48 -1.53 -3.12
N THR A 77 -9.04 -1.37 -1.89
CA THR A 77 -8.45 -2.46 -1.10
C THR A 77 -8.74 -2.26 0.38
N ARG A 78 -8.17 -3.09 1.24
CA ARG A 78 -8.27 -2.92 2.69
C ARG A 78 -6.94 -2.43 3.26
N ALA A 79 -7.03 -1.55 4.24
CA ALA A 79 -5.92 -1.16 5.08
C ALA A 79 -6.24 -1.38 6.55
N ARG A 80 -5.23 -1.77 7.31
CA ARG A 80 -5.22 -1.83 8.76
C ARG A 80 -4.38 -0.67 9.30
N VAL A 81 -4.88 -0.05 10.36
CA VAL A 81 -4.15 0.98 11.11
C VAL A 81 -3.19 0.28 12.05
N GLU A 82 -1.90 0.45 11.86
CA GLU A 82 -0.89 -0.17 12.72
C GLU A 82 -0.54 0.71 13.91
N SER A 83 -0.29 1.99 13.67
CA SER A 83 0.05 2.95 14.72
C SER A 83 -0.29 4.38 14.32
N ILE A 84 -0.46 5.23 15.32
CA ILE A 84 -0.54 6.67 15.16
C ILE A 84 0.76 7.24 15.74
N ARG A 85 1.59 7.84 14.89
CA ARG A 85 2.93 8.32 15.27
C ARG A 85 2.84 9.59 16.10
N HIS A 86 1.99 10.50 15.66
CA HIS A 86 1.67 11.75 16.34
C HIS A 86 0.39 12.34 15.75
N GLN A 87 -0.25 13.20 16.53
CA GLN A 87 -1.26 14.13 16.06
C GLN A 87 -0.64 15.53 15.96
N VAL A 88 -1.13 16.30 15.00
CA VAL A 88 -0.75 17.69 14.76
C VAL A 88 -1.84 18.58 15.33
N GLU A 89 -1.45 19.52 16.19
CA GLU A 89 -2.35 20.55 16.70
C GLU A 89 -2.55 21.63 15.64
N ILE A 90 -3.79 21.81 15.16
CA ILE A 90 -4.08 22.64 13.97
C ILE A 90 -3.70 24.11 14.15
N ASN A 91 -3.79 24.64 15.37
CA ASN A 91 -3.54 26.05 15.65
C ASN A 91 -2.04 26.37 15.78
N THR A 92 -1.23 25.39 16.17
CA THR A 92 0.20 25.61 16.50
C THR A 92 1.14 24.85 15.58
N LEU A 93 0.63 23.86 14.84
CA LEU A 93 1.37 22.88 14.06
C LEU A 93 2.33 22.03 14.91
N ALA A 94 2.20 22.07 16.24
CA ALA A 94 2.99 21.24 17.13
C ALA A 94 2.55 19.78 17.00
N GLN A 95 3.53 18.88 17.02
CA GLN A 95 3.30 17.44 17.02
C GLN A 95 3.31 16.91 18.45
N HIS A 96 2.34 16.10 18.80
CA HIS A 96 2.32 15.41 20.08
C HIS A 96 1.99 13.92 19.91
N PRO A 97 2.52 13.03 20.78
CA PRO A 97 2.11 11.63 20.80
C PRO A 97 0.59 11.50 20.95
N ALA A 98 0.00 10.54 20.26
CA ALA A 98 -1.43 10.27 20.32
C ALA A 98 -1.68 8.79 20.07
N ASP A 99 -2.55 8.18 20.87
CA ASP A 99 -2.94 6.77 20.72
C ASP A 99 -4.17 6.60 19.80
N THR A 100 -4.89 7.70 19.54
CA THR A 100 -6.12 7.74 18.73
C THR A 100 -6.21 9.08 17.99
N LEU A 101 -6.88 9.13 16.84
CA LEU A 101 -7.22 10.38 16.16
C LEU A 101 -8.74 10.64 16.27
N PRO A 102 -9.16 11.69 17.01
CA PRO A 102 -10.59 12.03 17.14
C PRO A 102 -11.13 12.71 15.88
N LEU A 103 -12.43 13.01 15.85
CA LEU A 103 -13.05 13.83 14.81
C LEU A 103 -12.26 15.13 14.59
N ASN A 104 -11.99 15.47 13.32
CA ASN A 104 -11.14 16.58 12.89
C ASN A 104 -9.67 16.48 13.31
N GLY A 105 -9.24 15.34 13.85
CA GLY A 105 -7.85 15.07 14.16
C GLY A 105 -7.02 14.94 12.88
N ILE A 106 -5.83 15.52 12.90
CA ILE A 106 -4.83 15.39 11.84
C ILE A 106 -3.60 14.69 12.41
N GLY A 107 -3.08 13.66 11.77
CA GLY A 107 -1.88 12.99 12.29
C GLY A 107 -1.21 12.08 11.29
N LEU A 108 0.01 11.67 11.64
CA LEU A 108 0.79 10.72 10.85
C LEU A 108 0.46 9.30 11.31
N VAL A 109 -0.08 8.50 10.39
CA VAL A 109 -0.58 7.15 10.65
C VAL A 109 0.23 6.15 9.83
N GLU A 110 0.62 5.04 10.46
CA GLU A 110 1.19 3.89 9.75
C GLU A 110 0.06 2.92 9.37
N LEU A 111 -0.02 2.63 8.08
CA LEU A 111 -0.99 1.69 7.52
C LEU A 111 -0.27 0.46 6.97
N THR A 112 -0.94 -0.68 7.08
CA THR A 112 -0.60 -1.90 6.34
C THR A 112 -1.76 -2.26 5.43
N PHE A 113 -1.46 -2.62 4.18
CA PHE A 113 -2.43 -2.97 3.15
C PHE A 113 -2.57 -4.50 3.05
N ASP A 114 -3.80 -4.97 2.81
CA ASP A 114 -4.07 -6.41 2.65
C ASP A 114 -3.37 -6.99 1.40
N GLU A 115 -3.13 -6.16 0.39
CA GLU A 115 -2.37 -6.48 -0.82
C GLU A 115 -1.27 -5.44 -1.08
N PRO A 116 -0.15 -5.79 -1.74
CA PRO A 116 0.85 -4.81 -2.14
C PRO A 116 0.29 -3.77 -3.12
N LEU A 117 0.58 -2.50 -2.88
CA LEU A 117 0.13 -1.37 -3.69
C LEU A 117 1.33 -0.61 -4.25
N VAL A 118 1.21 -0.16 -5.50
CA VAL A 118 2.12 0.83 -6.06
C VAL A 118 1.62 2.20 -5.63
N LEU A 119 2.42 2.90 -4.84
CA LEU A 119 2.08 4.16 -4.21
C LEU A 119 3.18 5.17 -4.45
N ASP A 120 2.79 6.40 -4.70
CA ASP A 120 3.67 7.55 -4.72
C ASP A 120 3.49 8.37 -3.44
N SER A 121 4.46 9.22 -3.12
CA SER A 121 4.18 10.29 -2.16
C SER A 121 3.13 11.24 -2.76
N TYR A 122 2.24 11.77 -1.93
CA TYR A 122 1.25 12.73 -2.39
C TYR A 122 1.89 13.97 -3.01
N GLN A 123 3.09 14.37 -2.57
CA GLN A 123 3.82 15.50 -3.16
C GLN A 123 4.36 15.21 -4.57
N SER A 124 4.66 13.95 -4.88
CA SER A 124 5.17 13.55 -6.19
C SER A 124 4.04 13.24 -7.18
N ASN A 125 2.97 12.59 -6.73
CA ASN A 125 1.80 12.30 -7.54
C ASN A 125 0.52 12.30 -6.70
N HIS A 126 -0.40 13.19 -7.03
CA HIS A 126 -1.64 13.39 -6.27
C HIS A 126 -2.64 12.23 -6.49
N ASP A 127 -2.61 11.59 -7.66
CA ASP A 127 -3.57 10.54 -8.01
C ASP A 127 -3.27 9.24 -7.27
N THR A 128 -2.00 8.85 -7.21
CA THR A 128 -1.50 7.61 -6.58
C THR A 128 -0.99 7.79 -5.17
N GLY A 129 -0.82 9.04 -4.71
CA GLY A 129 -0.49 9.37 -3.33
C GLY A 129 -1.67 9.83 -2.47
N GLY A 130 -2.86 10.03 -3.07
CA GLY A 130 -4.08 10.41 -2.36
C GLY A 130 -4.98 9.20 -2.10
N LEU A 131 -5.52 9.09 -0.89
CA LEU A 131 -6.45 8.03 -0.52
C LEU A 131 -7.61 8.50 0.36
N ILE A 132 -8.68 7.71 0.37
CA ILE A 132 -9.79 7.88 1.32
C ILE A 132 -9.99 6.62 2.15
N PHE A 133 -10.43 6.80 3.39
CA PHE A 133 -10.89 5.75 4.29
C PHE A 133 -12.41 5.62 4.18
N ILE A 134 -12.89 4.40 4.02
CA ILE A 134 -14.30 4.05 3.87
C ILE A 134 -14.65 3.07 4.98
N ASP A 135 -15.65 3.43 5.79
CA ASP A 135 -16.16 2.53 6.81
C ASP A 135 -16.88 1.33 6.17
N ARG A 136 -16.58 0.13 6.67
CA ARG A 136 -16.96 -1.14 6.04
C ARG A 136 -18.43 -1.50 6.26
N MET A 137 -19.08 -0.91 7.26
CA MET A 137 -20.48 -1.19 7.58
C MET A 137 -21.41 -0.18 6.92
N SER A 138 -21.06 1.10 7.02
CA SER A 138 -21.87 2.21 6.51
C SER A 138 -21.54 2.60 5.06
N ASN A 139 -20.38 2.19 4.54
CA ASN A 139 -19.84 2.62 3.24
C ASN A 139 -19.62 4.14 3.12
N VAL A 140 -19.54 4.85 4.25
CA VAL A 140 -19.30 6.29 4.29
C VAL A 140 -17.79 6.56 4.30
N THR A 141 -17.37 7.64 3.62
CA THR A 141 -16.01 8.16 3.73
C THR A 141 -15.78 8.75 5.11
N VAL A 142 -14.86 8.16 5.88
CA VAL A 142 -14.58 8.51 7.29
C VAL A 142 -13.26 9.25 7.49
N GLY A 143 -12.45 9.37 6.44
CA GLY A 143 -11.21 10.14 6.47
C GLY A 143 -10.55 10.26 5.11
N ALA A 144 -9.58 11.16 5.03
CA ALA A 144 -8.70 11.33 3.88
C ALA A 144 -7.25 11.10 4.30
N GLY A 145 -6.45 10.54 3.40
CA GLY A 145 -5.04 10.23 3.63
C GLY A 145 -4.16 10.74 2.48
N LEU A 146 -3.00 11.28 2.84
CA LEU A 146 -1.95 11.70 1.92
C LEU A 146 -0.70 10.86 2.20
N VAL A 147 -0.31 10.01 1.26
CA VAL A 147 0.88 9.16 1.40
C VAL A 147 2.10 10.06 1.55
N ARG A 148 2.84 9.88 2.64
CA ARG A 148 4.11 10.59 2.87
C ARG A 148 5.27 9.80 2.31
N GLU A 149 5.34 8.52 2.66
CA GLU A 149 6.37 7.60 2.20
C GLU A 149 5.86 6.16 2.28
N THR A 150 6.35 5.32 1.37
CA THR A 150 6.16 3.88 1.46
C THR A 150 7.12 3.31 2.49
N LEU A 151 6.62 2.37 3.29
CA LEU A 151 7.46 1.57 4.16
C LEU A 151 7.77 0.30 3.40
N GLN A 152 9.04 0.11 3.05
CA GLN A 152 9.47 -1.22 2.63
C GLN A 152 9.18 -2.14 3.82
N ALA A 153 8.42 -3.20 3.57
CA ALA A 153 8.48 -4.35 4.45
C ALA A 153 9.98 -4.62 4.58
N ALA A 154 10.50 -4.63 5.82
CA ALA A 154 11.81 -5.20 6.03
C ALA A 154 11.74 -6.52 5.28
N SER A 155 12.53 -6.66 4.20
CA SER A 155 12.76 -7.98 3.68
C SER A 155 13.17 -8.71 4.93
N ALA A 156 12.36 -9.64 5.43
CA ALA A 156 12.86 -10.61 6.38
C ALA A 156 14.10 -11.09 5.64
N ALA A 157 15.28 -10.67 6.12
CA ALA A 157 16.50 -10.97 5.43
C ALA A 157 16.40 -12.49 5.28
N ARG A 158 16.44 -12.98 4.04
CA ARG A 158 16.52 -14.41 3.75
C ARG A 158 17.90 -14.92 4.21
N GLY A 159 18.32 -14.55 5.40
CA GLY A 159 19.71 -14.39 5.79
C GLY A 159 19.80 -13.78 7.16
N GLU A 160 19.34 -14.54 8.16
CA GLU A 160 20.05 -14.80 9.41
C GLU A 160 19.15 -15.73 10.24
N PHE A 161 19.25 -17.04 9.97
CA PHE A 161 18.68 -18.03 10.87
C PHE A 161 19.44 -17.93 12.19
N SER A 162 18.71 -17.85 13.30
CA SER A 162 19.30 -17.95 14.63
C SER A 162 20.06 -19.28 14.78
N ALA A 163 21.03 -19.33 15.69
CA ALA A 163 21.76 -20.56 16.00
C ALA A 163 20.80 -21.72 16.37
N PHE A 164 19.71 -21.39 17.06
CA PHE A 164 18.67 -22.35 17.42
C PHE A 164 17.93 -22.91 16.18
N GLU A 165 17.57 -22.06 15.22
CA GLU A 165 16.88 -22.51 13.99
C GLU A 165 17.78 -23.42 13.14
N LEU A 166 19.08 -23.14 13.08
CA LEU A 166 20.06 -23.99 12.40
C LEU A 166 20.21 -25.35 13.10
N GLU A 167 20.31 -25.36 14.43
CA GLU A 167 20.41 -26.59 15.21
C GLU A 167 19.14 -27.44 15.12
N LEU A 168 17.97 -26.81 15.19
CA LEU A 168 16.69 -27.47 15.01
C LEU A 168 16.56 -28.05 13.60
N ASN A 169 16.92 -27.31 12.55
CA ASN A 169 16.90 -27.82 11.18
C ASN A 169 17.81 -29.05 11.01
N ALA A 170 19.00 -29.02 11.60
CA ALA A 170 19.93 -30.15 11.57
C ALA A 170 19.35 -31.39 12.29
N LEU A 171 18.72 -31.21 13.46
CA LEU A 171 18.05 -32.29 14.18
C LEU A 171 16.88 -32.87 13.40
N VAL A 172 16.03 -32.01 12.81
CA VAL A 172 14.88 -32.45 11.99
C VAL A 172 15.35 -33.26 10.80
N ARG A 173 16.37 -32.80 10.07
CA ARG A 173 16.93 -33.53 8.92
C ARG A 173 17.56 -34.87 9.32
N LYS A 174 18.18 -34.94 10.50
CA LYS A 174 18.82 -36.16 11.01
C LYS A 174 17.81 -37.19 11.52
N HIS A 175 16.80 -36.77 12.27
CA HIS A 175 15.89 -37.68 12.97
C HIS A 175 14.56 -37.91 12.24
N PHE A 176 14.16 -37.00 11.35
CA PHE A 176 12.90 -37.08 10.60
C PHE A 176 13.11 -36.90 9.08
N PRO A 177 13.96 -37.73 8.44
CA PRO A 177 14.29 -37.57 7.01
C PRO A 177 13.08 -37.71 6.07
N HIS A 178 12.04 -38.44 6.51
CA HIS A 178 10.78 -38.60 5.76
C HIS A 178 9.96 -37.31 5.63
N TRP A 179 10.28 -36.24 6.39
CA TRP A 179 9.64 -34.93 6.26
C TRP A 179 10.16 -34.10 5.08
N GLY A 180 11.27 -34.50 4.46
CA GLY A 180 11.83 -33.79 3.31
C GLY A 180 12.28 -32.35 3.63
N ALA A 181 12.65 -32.07 4.88
CA ALA A 181 13.11 -30.75 5.31
C ALA A 181 14.40 -30.35 4.57
N ARG A 182 14.40 -29.17 3.95
CA ARG A 182 15.54 -28.63 3.21
C ARG A 182 16.57 -28.00 4.15
N ASP A 183 17.82 -27.97 3.71
CA ASP A 183 18.90 -27.28 4.39
C ASP A 183 18.65 -25.77 4.36
N LEU A 184 18.64 -25.14 5.54
CA LEU A 184 18.51 -23.69 5.65
C LEU A 184 19.78 -22.95 5.17
N LEU A 185 20.95 -23.61 5.17
CA LEU A 185 22.22 -23.06 4.67
C LEU A 185 22.46 -23.32 3.17
N GLY A 186 21.48 -23.91 2.45
CA GLY A 186 21.56 -24.08 0.99
C GLY A 186 22.57 -25.13 0.51
N GLY A 187 22.99 -26.07 1.36
CA GLY A 187 23.84 -27.19 0.97
C GLY A 187 23.12 -28.16 0.02
N ARG A 188 23.76 -28.47 -1.13
CA ARG A 188 23.40 -29.61 -1.99
C ARG A 188 23.58 -30.94 -1.25
#